data_AF-A0A0S7EU68-F1
#
_entry.id   AF-A0A0S7EU68-F1
#
_cell.length_a   1.000
_cell.length_b   1.000
_cell.length_c   1.000
_cell.angle_alpha   90.00
_cell.angle_beta   90.00
_cell.angle_gamma   90.00
#
_symmetry.space_group_name_H-M   'P 1'
#
loop_
_entity.id
_entity.type
_entity.pdbx_description
1 polymer ?
#
loop_
_entity_poly.entity_id
_entity_poly.type
_entity_poly.pdbx_seq_one_letter_code
_entity_poly.pdbx_strand_id
1 'polypeptide(L)'
;CCWHCESCDGYQYQADTYTCKMCRFDLRPNENHTGCVPIPIVKLEWSSPWAVIPVLIAVLGIIATLLVVATFVRYNDTPIVKASGRELSYVLLTGIFLCYATTFLMISTPDVFVCSLRRIFLGLGMSISYAALLTKTNRIYRIFEQGRCLSVLLDSSLQPLS
;
A
#
# COMPACT_ATOMS: atom_id res chain seq x y z
N CYS A 1 13.20 8.92 -59.39
CA CYS A 1 12.43 9.07 -58.14
C CYS A 1 13.40 9.04 -56.96
N CYS A 2 13.60 10.18 -56.28
CA CYS A 2 14.41 10.23 -55.05
C CYS A 2 13.46 10.25 -53.86
N TRP A 3 13.36 9.14 -53.14
CA TRP A 3 12.61 9.04 -51.89
C TRP A 3 13.60 8.97 -50.73
N HIS A 4 13.24 9.55 -49.59
CA HIS A 4 13.95 9.39 -48.33
C HIS A 4 13.19 8.36 -47.49
N CYS A 5 13.85 7.26 -47.14
CA CYS A 5 13.26 6.22 -46.32
C CYS A 5 13.51 6.54 -44.85
N GLU A 6 12.43 6.73 -44.10
CA GLU A 6 12.44 6.89 -42.66
C GLU A 6 11.48 5.87 -42.05
N SER A 7 11.91 5.22 -40.96
CA SER A 7 11.09 4.26 -40.23
C SER A 7 10.04 4.99 -39.39
N CYS A 8 8.78 4.56 -39.45
CA CYS A 8 7.73 5.07 -38.55
C CYS A 8 8.11 4.75 -37.10
N ASP A 9 8.24 5.77 -36.26
CA ASP A 9 8.74 5.63 -34.89
C ASP A 9 7.62 5.36 -33.87
N GLY A 10 7.98 4.65 -32.79
CA GLY A 10 7.18 4.51 -31.58
C GLY A 10 5.77 3.92 -31.80
N TYR A 11 4.75 4.77 -31.67
CA TYR A 11 3.32 4.41 -31.70
C TYR A 11 2.66 4.59 -33.08
N GLN A 12 3.46 4.77 -34.13
CA GLN A 12 2.97 4.98 -35.48
C GLN A 12 2.95 3.68 -36.28
N TYR A 13 1.97 3.56 -37.16
CA TYR A 13 1.87 2.49 -38.16
C TYR A 13 1.82 3.10 -39.56
N GLN A 14 2.27 2.35 -40.56
CA GLN A 14 2.24 2.73 -41.96
C GLN A 14 0.80 2.57 -42.49
N ALA A 15 0.12 3.70 -42.72
CA ALA A 15 -1.23 3.70 -43.28
C ALA A 15 -1.22 3.66 -44.81
N ASP A 16 -0.23 4.34 -45.42
CA ASP A 16 0.02 4.36 -46.86
C ASP A 16 1.54 4.28 -47.11
N THR A 17 1.96 4.00 -48.34
CA THR A 17 3.39 3.92 -48.72
C THR A 17 4.19 5.19 -48.36
N TYR A 18 3.52 6.32 -48.17
CA TYR A 18 4.12 7.62 -47.89
C TYR A 18 3.69 8.26 -46.55
N THR A 19 2.77 7.65 -45.79
CA THR A 19 2.25 8.26 -44.55
C THR A 19 2.24 7.30 -43.36
N CYS A 20 2.81 7.76 -42.25
CA CYS A 20 2.68 7.13 -40.94
C CYS A 20 1.54 7.80 -40.17
N LYS A 21 0.69 7.02 -39.51
CA LYS A 21 -0.38 7.51 -38.63
C LYS A 21 -0.21 6.95 -37.24
N MET A 22 -0.61 7.70 -36.21
CA MET A 22 -0.61 7.20 -34.84
C MET A 22 -1.77 6.22 -34.61
N CYS A 23 -1.49 5.14 -33.87
CA CYS A 23 -2.53 4.27 -33.34
C CYS A 23 -3.36 4.99 -32.27
N ARG A 24 -4.61 4.55 -32.08
CA ARG A 24 -5.47 5.00 -30.99
C ARG A 24 -4.88 4.54 -29.64
N PHE A 25 -5.16 5.26 -28.55
CA PHE A 25 -4.52 5.07 -27.23
C PHE A 25 -4.68 3.65 -26.62
N ASP A 26 -5.71 2.91 -27.03
CA ASP A 26 -6.01 1.54 -26.62
C ASP A 26 -5.33 0.46 -27.48
N LEU A 27 -4.60 0.88 -28.51
CA LEU A 27 -3.97 0.03 -29.49
C LEU A 27 -2.46 0.33 -29.57
N ARG A 28 -1.67 -0.69 -29.90
CA ARG A 28 -0.23 -0.56 -30.19
C ARG A 28 0.05 -1.00 -31.62
N PRO A 29 1.05 -0.43 -32.32
CA PRO A 29 1.45 -0.94 -33.61
C PRO A 29 1.90 -2.40 -33.49
N ASN A 30 1.60 -3.19 -34.51
CA ASN A 30 2.12 -4.56 -34.63
C ASN A 30 3.64 -4.53 -34.89
N GLU A 31 4.33 -5.66 -34.73
CA GLU A 31 5.79 -5.77 -34.90
C GLU A 31 6.27 -5.32 -36.30
N ASN A 32 5.42 -5.49 -37.31
CA ASN A 32 5.66 -5.04 -38.69
C ASN A 32 5.20 -3.60 -38.97
N HIS A 33 4.68 -2.87 -37.98
CA HIS A 33 4.12 -1.52 -38.11
C HIS A 33 3.10 -1.34 -39.25
N THR A 34 2.45 -2.42 -39.71
CA THR A 34 1.44 -2.39 -40.80
C THR A 34 0.02 -2.12 -40.30
N GLY A 35 -0.21 -2.19 -38.99
CA GLY A 35 -1.52 -1.99 -38.40
C GLY A 35 -1.47 -1.92 -36.88
N CYS A 36 -2.60 -1.57 -36.27
CA CYS A 36 -2.74 -1.44 -34.83
C CYS A 36 -3.43 -2.67 -34.24
N VAL A 37 -2.87 -3.23 -33.16
CA VAL A 37 -3.42 -4.36 -32.41
C VAL A 37 -3.76 -3.93 -30.98
N PRO A 38 -4.80 -4.51 -30.35
CA PRO A 38 -5.14 -4.21 -28.97
C PRO A 38 -4.00 -4.59 -28.03
N ILE A 39 -3.75 -3.75 -27.03
CA ILE A 39 -2.69 -3.96 -26.05
C ILE A 39 -3.09 -5.18 -25.20
N PRO A 40 -2.27 -6.26 -25.18
CA PRO A 40 -2.61 -7.44 -24.41
C PRO A 40 -2.60 -7.10 -22.92
N ILE A 41 -3.65 -7.54 -22.22
CA ILE A 41 -3.70 -7.45 -20.76
C ILE A 41 -2.67 -8.40 -20.16
N VAL A 42 -1.51 -7.86 -19.77
CA VAL A 42 -0.50 -8.62 -19.03
C VAL A 42 -1.07 -8.87 -17.63
N LYS A 43 -1.72 -10.02 -17.45
CA LYS A 43 -2.12 -10.49 -16.13
C LYS A 43 -0.92 -11.16 -15.50
N LEU A 44 -0.67 -10.88 -14.22
CA LEU A 44 0.28 -11.68 -13.45
C LEU A 44 -0.29 -13.11 -13.41
N GLU A 45 0.40 -14.04 -14.07
CA GLU A 45 0.05 -15.44 -13.98
C GLU A 45 0.17 -15.91 -12.53
N TRP A 46 -0.85 -16.63 -12.04
CA TRP A 46 -0.89 -17.14 -10.66
C TRP A 46 0.30 -18.05 -10.33
N SER A 47 0.94 -18.63 -11.36
CA SER A 47 2.12 -19.47 -11.21
C SER A 47 3.44 -18.68 -11.11
N SER A 48 3.40 -17.35 -11.29
CA SER A 48 4.61 -16.52 -11.17
C SER A 48 5.02 -16.39 -9.71
N PRO A 49 6.30 -16.60 -9.35
CA PRO A 49 6.77 -16.48 -7.97
C PRO A 49 6.51 -15.08 -7.40
N TRP A 50 6.50 -14.06 -8.26
CA TRP A 50 6.21 -12.67 -7.90
C TRP A 50 4.77 -12.45 -7.43
N ALA A 51 3.82 -13.31 -7.83
CA ALA A 51 2.45 -13.31 -7.34
C ALA A 51 2.28 -14.16 -6.08
N VAL A 52 2.91 -15.34 -6.05
CA VAL A 52 2.71 -16.34 -4.99
C VAL A 52 3.28 -15.87 -3.65
N ILE A 53 4.49 -15.31 -3.64
CA ILE A 53 5.16 -14.85 -2.42
C ILE A 53 4.31 -13.84 -1.64
N PRO A 54 3.86 -12.71 -2.23
CA PRO A 54 3.06 -11.73 -1.48
C PRO A 54 1.70 -12.27 -1.05
N VAL A 55 1.08 -13.17 -1.81
CA VAL A 55 -0.18 -13.82 -1.42
C VAL A 55 0.02 -14.69 -0.18
N LEU A 56 1.06 -15.52 -0.13
CA LEU A 56 1.37 -16.35 1.04
C LEU A 56 1.60 -15.48 2.30
N ILE A 57 2.39 -14.41 2.15
CA ILE A 57 2.64 -13.46 3.24
C ILE A 57 1.34 -12.79 3.69
N ALA A 58 0.45 -12.43 2.76
CA ALA A 58 -0.84 -11.83 3.07
C ALA A 58 -1.77 -12.80 3.82
N VAL A 59 -1.82 -14.08 3.40
CA VAL A 59 -2.62 -15.11 4.09
C VAL A 59 -2.11 -15.32 5.51
N LEU A 60 -0.80 -15.51 5.69
CA LEU A 60 -0.18 -15.67 7.01
C LEU A 60 -0.40 -14.44 7.88
N GLY A 61 -0.28 -13.24 7.30
CA GLY A 61 -0.55 -11.97 7.95
C GLY A 61 -2.00 -11.86 8.43
N ILE A 62 -2.98 -12.23 7.60
CA ILE A 62 -4.39 -12.23 7.99
C ILE A 62 -4.64 -13.20 9.14
N ILE A 63 -4.11 -14.43 9.07
CA ILE A 63 -4.25 -15.41 10.14
C ILE A 63 -3.65 -14.85 11.44
N ALA A 64 -2.45 -14.28 11.39
CA ALA A 64 -1.82 -13.65 12.54
C ALA A 64 -2.67 -12.50 13.10
N THR A 65 -3.22 -11.62 12.26
CA THR A 65 -4.09 -10.53 12.73
C THR A 65 -5.36 -11.06 13.40
N LEU A 66 -5.99 -12.10 12.85
CA LEU A 66 -7.17 -12.73 13.46
C LEU A 66 -6.85 -13.36 14.80
N LEU A 67 -5.70 -14.03 14.94
CA LEU A 67 -5.25 -14.58 16.22
C LEU A 67 -5.03 -13.48 17.25
N VAL A 68 -4.45 -12.35 16.85
CA VAL A 68 -4.30 -11.19 17.74
C VAL A 68 -5.68 -10.64 18.13
N VAL A 69 -6.59 -10.40 17.18
CA VAL A 69 -7.96 -9.94 17.49
C VAL A 69 -8.66 -10.90 18.45
N ALA A 70 -8.63 -12.21 18.18
CA ALA A 70 -9.24 -13.22 19.02
C ALA A 70 -8.66 -13.23 20.44
N THR A 71 -7.34 -13.10 20.55
CA THR A 71 -6.65 -12.99 21.85
C THR A 71 -7.09 -11.72 22.58
N PHE A 72 -7.15 -10.58 21.89
CA PHE A 72 -7.60 -9.31 22.48
C PHE A 72 -9.06 -9.37 22.97
N VAL A 73 -9.95 -9.99 22.20
CA VAL A 73 -11.35 -10.19 22.58
C VAL A 73 -11.47 -11.15 23.76
N ARG A 74 -10.67 -12.22 23.79
CA ARG A 74 -10.74 -13.25 24.83
C ARG A 74 -10.10 -12.83 26.15
N TYR A 75 -9.02 -12.04 26.08
CA TYR A 75 -8.26 -11.48 27.20
C TYR A 75 -8.53 -9.99 27.39
N ASN A 76 -9.75 -9.54 27.10
CA ASN A 76 -10.15 -8.13 27.16
C ASN A 76 -9.93 -7.50 28.56
N ASP A 77 -9.84 -8.32 29.60
CA ASP A 77 -9.55 -7.92 30.99
C ASP A 77 -8.06 -7.81 31.34
N THR A 78 -7.14 -8.15 30.43
CA THR A 78 -5.70 -8.00 30.72
C THR A 78 -5.29 -6.52 30.74
N PRO A 79 -4.57 -6.07 31.79
CA PRO A 79 -4.24 -4.66 32.01
C PRO A 79 -3.39 -4.04 30.89
N ILE A 80 -2.72 -4.88 30.08
CA ILE A 80 -1.92 -4.50 28.91
C ILE A 80 -2.79 -3.85 27.83
N VAL A 81 -3.96 -4.45 27.52
CA VAL A 81 -4.90 -3.94 26.51
C VAL A 81 -5.62 -2.67 27.00
N LYS A 82 -5.87 -2.60 28.31
CA LYS A 82 -6.54 -1.47 28.96
C LYS A 82 -5.65 -0.21 29.02
N ALA A 83 -4.35 -0.37 29.23
CA ALA A 83 -3.39 0.74 29.30
C ALA A 83 -2.99 1.30 27.92
N SER A 84 -2.89 0.43 26.89
CA SER A 84 -2.46 0.84 25.54
C SER A 84 -3.53 1.63 24.76
N GLY A 85 -4.79 1.62 25.22
CA GLY A 85 -5.91 2.26 24.53
C GLY A 85 -6.51 1.33 23.48
N ARG A 86 -7.59 0.64 23.86
CA ARG A 86 -8.30 -0.34 23.01
C ARG A 86 -8.55 0.18 21.60
N GLU A 87 -9.08 1.40 21.51
CA GLU A 87 -9.38 2.10 20.26
C GLU A 87 -8.16 2.17 19.31
N LEU A 88 -6.99 2.56 19.81
CA LEU A 88 -5.79 2.72 18.97
C LEU A 88 -5.27 1.38 18.44
N SER A 89 -5.34 0.32 19.24
CA SER A 89 -4.95 -1.01 18.80
C SER A 89 -5.89 -1.54 17.72
N TYR A 90 -7.21 -1.38 17.89
CA TYR A 90 -8.19 -1.77 16.86
C TYR A 90 -8.00 -1.01 15.55
N VAL A 91 -7.73 0.30 15.63
CA VAL A 91 -7.44 1.14 14.44
C VAL A 91 -6.19 0.63 13.72
N LEU A 92 -5.12 0.33 14.45
CA LEU A 92 -3.88 -0.19 13.87
C LEU A 92 -4.08 -1.58 13.22
N LEU A 93 -4.78 -2.50 13.90
CA LEU A 93 -5.09 -3.81 13.34
C LEU A 93 -5.96 -3.71 12.08
N THR A 94 -6.92 -2.78 12.06
CA THR A 94 -7.76 -2.52 10.89
C THR A 94 -6.91 -2.03 9.72
N GLY A 95 -5.98 -1.10 9.95
CA GLY A 95 -5.04 -0.64 8.92
C GLY A 95 -4.19 -1.77 8.33
N ILE A 96 -3.64 -2.64 9.19
CA ILE A 96 -2.84 -3.81 8.76
C ILE A 96 -3.68 -4.79 7.95
N PHE A 97 -4.92 -5.08 8.38
CA PHE A 97 -5.83 -5.96 7.64
C PHE A 97 -6.14 -5.39 6.25
N LEU A 98 -6.41 -4.08 6.14
CA LEU A 98 -6.63 -3.41 4.87
C LEU A 98 -5.40 -3.50 3.96
N CYS A 99 -4.19 -3.35 4.50
CA CYS A 99 -2.95 -3.53 3.74
C CYS A 99 -2.85 -4.95 3.16
N TYR A 100 -3.13 -6.00 3.95
CA TYR A 100 -3.14 -7.37 3.45
C TYR A 100 -4.25 -7.62 2.41
N ALA A 101 -5.44 -7.08 2.61
CA ALA A 101 -6.54 -7.16 1.64
C ALA A 101 -6.18 -6.52 0.30
N THR A 102 -5.37 -5.46 0.33
CA THR A 102 -4.95 -4.76 -0.90
C THR A 102 -4.03 -5.60 -1.77
N THR A 103 -3.28 -6.54 -1.18
CA THR A 103 -2.49 -7.55 -1.91
C THR A 103 -3.38 -8.48 -2.74
N PHE A 104 -4.59 -8.81 -2.27
CA PHE A 104 -5.55 -9.61 -3.04
C PHE A 104 -6.21 -8.79 -4.15
N LEU A 105 -6.48 -7.50 -3.91
CA LEU A 105 -6.98 -6.61 -4.97
C LEU A 105 -5.94 -6.40 -6.08
N MET A 106 -4.65 -6.41 -5.73
CA MET A 106 -3.54 -6.33 -6.69
C MET A 106 -3.52 -7.48 -7.69
N ILE A 107 -3.79 -8.71 -7.23
CA ILE A 107 -3.76 -9.91 -8.08
C ILE A 107 -5.06 -10.10 -8.87
N SER A 108 -6.17 -9.51 -8.38
CA SER A 108 -7.46 -9.61 -9.06
C SER A 108 -7.44 -8.94 -10.44
N THR A 109 -8.28 -9.44 -11.35
CA THR A 109 -8.28 -8.99 -12.74
C THR A 109 -8.56 -7.49 -12.84
N PRO A 110 -7.87 -6.77 -13.76
CA PRO A 110 -8.02 -5.33 -13.89
C PRO A 110 -9.46 -4.99 -14.32
N ASP A 111 -10.25 -4.53 -13.36
CA ASP A 111 -11.60 -3.98 -13.54
C ASP A 111 -11.61 -2.54 -13.02
N VAL A 112 -12.48 -1.69 -13.58
CA VAL A 112 -12.59 -0.27 -13.18
C VAL A 112 -12.95 -0.12 -11.70
N PHE A 113 -13.77 -1.03 -11.18
CA PHE A 113 -14.16 -1.06 -9.77
C PHE A 113 -12.97 -1.47 -8.89
N VAL A 114 -12.29 -2.56 -9.26
CA VAL A 114 -11.09 -3.06 -8.56
C VAL A 114 -9.99 -1.99 -8.53
N CYS A 115 -9.77 -1.29 -9.64
CA CYS A 115 -8.74 -0.26 -9.74
C CYS A 115 -9.04 0.94 -8.82
N SER A 116 -10.31 1.33 -8.74
CA SER A 116 -10.78 2.39 -7.83
C SER A 116 -10.61 1.98 -6.37
N LEU A 117 -11.07 0.77 -6.01
CA LEU A 117 -10.92 0.23 -4.67
C LEU A 117 -9.44 0.16 -4.27
N ARG A 118 -8.58 -0.33 -5.16
CA ARG A 118 -7.16 -0.47 -4.89
C ARG A 118 -6.51 0.87 -4.52
N ARG A 119 -6.85 1.96 -5.21
CA ARG A 119 -6.35 3.31 -4.89
C ARG A 119 -6.80 3.76 -3.50
N ILE A 120 -8.07 3.50 -3.16
CA ILE A 120 -8.66 3.89 -1.88
C ILE A 120 -8.04 3.08 -0.73
N PHE A 121 -7.98 1.75 -0.86
CA PHE A 121 -7.46 0.87 0.19
C PHE A 121 -5.97 1.08 0.46
N LEU A 122 -5.15 1.30 -0.59
CA LEU A 122 -3.73 1.63 -0.41
C LEU A 122 -3.56 2.94 0.37
N GLY A 123 -4.30 3.98 0.00
CA GLY A 123 -4.23 5.28 0.67
C GLY A 123 -4.69 5.18 2.12
N LEU A 124 -5.90 4.68 2.34
CA LEU A 124 -6.50 4.59 3.67
C LEU A 124 -5.71 3.67 4.59
N GLY A 125 -5.29 2.48 4.13
CA GLY A 125 -4.55 1.51 4.95
C GLY A 125 -3.23 2.09 5.47
N MET A 126 -2.46 2.74 4.60
CA MET A 126 -1.19 3.38 4.97
C MET A 126 -1.42 4.59 5.89
N SER A 127 -2.37 5.46 5.57
CA SER A 127 -2.68 6.63 6.39
C SER A 127 -3.14 6.26 7.79
N ILE A 128 -4.04 5.28 7.93
CA ILE A 128 -4.54 4.81 9.22
C ILE A 128 -3.40 4.21 10.06
N SER A 129 -2.60 3.34 9.46
CA SER A 129 -1.48 2.68 10.14
C SER A 129 -0.46 3.71 10.63
N TYR A 130 -0.10 4.67 9.79
CA TYR A 130 0.88 5.71 10.14
C TYR A 130 0.34 6.67 11.20
N ALA A 131 -0.94 7.08 11.11
CA ALA A 131 -1.58 7.93 12.10
C ALA A 131 -1.65 7.26 13.49
N ALA A 132 -1.98 5.96 13.54
CA ALA A 132 -2.02 5.20 14.79
C ALA A 132 -0.61 5.06 15.42
N LEU A 133 0.41 4.76 14.61
CA LEU A 133 1.80 4.70 15.05
C LEU A 133 2.29 6.04 15.58
N LEU A 134 2.07 7.13 14.83
CA LEU A 134 2.41 8.48 15.25
C LEU A 134 1.74 8.85 16.56
N THR A 135 0.45 8.53 16.72
CA THR A 135 -0.30 8.82 17.96
C THR A 135 0.30 8.07 19.14
N LYS A 136 0.65 6.79 18.96
CA LYS A 136 1.28 5.97 20.00
C LYS A 136 2.66 6.52 20.38
N THR A 137 3.48 6.89 19.41
CA THR A 137 4.81 7.48 19.64
C THR A 137 4.71 8.84 20.34
N ASN A 138 3.81 9.71 19.92
CA ASN A 138 3.60 11.01 20.56
C ASN A 138 3.15 10.87 22.02
N ARG A 139 2.25 9.92 22.31
CA ARG A 139 1.82 9.64 23.69
C ARG A 139 3.00 9.17 24.56
N ILE A 140 3.85 8.28 24.04
CA ILE A 140 5.06 7.81 24.74
C ILE A 140 6.03 8.97 24.95
N TYR A 141 6.28 9.78 23.92
CA TYR A 141 7.17 10.95 24.00
C TYR A 141 6.74 11.92 25.12
N ARG A 142 5.44 12.24 25.20
CA ARG A 142 4.90 13.10 26.27
C ARG A 142 5.09 12.53 27.66
N ILE A 143 4.98 11.21 27.84
CA ILE A 143 5.23 10.55 29.14
C ILE A 143 6.70 10.72 29.53
N PHE A 144 7.62 10.49 28.59
CA PHE A 144 9.06 10.70 28.84
C PHE A 144 9.40 12.16 29.09
N GLU A 145 8.79 13.09 28.37
CA GLU A 145 8.97 14.53 28.58
C GLU A 145 8.47 14.97 29.96
N GLN A 146 7.27 14.53 30.36
CA GLN A 146 6.73 14.78 31.71
C GLN A 146 7.62 14.18 32.80
N GLY A 147 8.15 12.97 32.59
CA GLY A 147 9.10 12.35 33.49
C GLY A 147 10.41 13.15 33.64
N ARG A 148 10.96 13.66 32.53
CA ARG A 148 12.15 14.51 32.54
C ARG A 148 11.90 15.85 33.25
N CYS A 149 10.75 16.47 33.01
CA CYS A 149 10.37 17.72 33.68
C CYS A 149 10.20 17.51 35.20
N LEU A 150 9.57 16.39 35.60
CA LEU A 150 9.43 16.02 37.01
C LEU A 150 10.79 15.76 37.67
N SER A 151 11.73 15.08 37.00
CA SER A 151 13.08 14.88 37.53
C SER A 151 13.85 16.20 37.68
N VAL A 152 13.72 17.13 36.75
CA VAL A 152 14.36 18.46 36.84
C VAL A 152 13.75 19.29 37.98
N LEU A 153 12.43 19.23 38.19
CA LEU A 153 11.75 19.90 39.30
C LEU A 153 12.11 19.29 40.66
N LEU A 154 12.26 17.96 40.76
CA LEU A 154 12.71 17.32 41.98
C LEU A 154 14.15 17.74 42.33
N ASP A 155 15.04 17.79 41.34
CA ASP A 155 16.42 18.26 41.51
C ASP A 155 16.46 19.73 41.99
N SER A 156 15.63 20.58 41.37
CA SER A 156 15.48 22.00 41.76
C SER A 156 14.90 22.18 43.17
N SER A 157 14.04 21.27 43.62
CA SER A 157 13.40 21.32 44.95
C SER A 157 14.28 20.72 46.05
N LEU A 158 15.33 19.98 45.71
CA LEU A 158 16.31 19.42 46.65
C LEU A 158 17.49 20.39 46.93
N GLN A 159 17.71 21.37 46.04
CA GLN A 159 18.78 22.36 46.17
C GLN A 159 18.57 23.52 47.18
N PRO A 160 17.38 23.81 47.77
CA PRO A 160 17.27 24.79 48.86
C PRO A 160 17.57 24.21 50.25
N LEU A 161 18.03 22.95 50.36
CA LEU A 161 18.36 22.29 51.63
C LEU A 161 19.86 21.96 51.79
N SER A 162 20.75 22.80 51.26
CA SER A 162 22.20 22.77 51.53
C SER A 162 22.75 24.17 51.78
#